data_AF-A0ABD1IVM1-F1
#
_entry.id   AF-A0ABD1IVM1-F1
#
_cell.length_a   1.000
_cell.length_b   1.000
_cell.length_c   1.000
_cell.angle_alpha   90.00
_cell.angle_beta   90.00
_cell.angle_gamma   90.00
#
_symmetry.space_group_name_H-M   'P 1'
#
loop_
_entity.id
_entity.type
_entity.pdbx_description
1 polymer ?
#
loop_
_entity_poly.entity_id
_entity_poly.type
_entity_poly.pdbx_seq_one_letter_code
_entity_poly.pdbx_strand_id
1 'polypeptide(L)'
;MLQPNNYSVVLLIQLSLLTFDLFVNSFSELLRTSPVIQLVLFIFQDISLLFNLFIFLLMLFNTYVFQVGLMALLLERFRVLILLSVLYLLFSVCLHSWMMLAHLTAVNSMAADRHLKST
;
A
#
# COMPACT_ATOMS: atom_id res chain seq x y z
N MET A 1 -24.53 -9.21 16.22
CA MET A 1 -24.98 -8.92 14.84
C MET A 1 -24.73 -7.44 14.58
N LEU A 2 -23.74 -7.07 13.75
CA LEU A 2 -23.61 -5.66 13.35
C LEU A 2 -24.86 -5.26 12.56
N GLN A 3 -25.49 -4.16 12.97
CA GLN A 3 -26.64 -3.61 12.28
C GLN A 3 -26.25 -3.18 10.85
N PRO A 4 -27.14 -3.28 9.85
CA PRO A 4 -26.85 -2.93 8.45
C PRO A 4 -26.32 -1.50 8.27
N ASN A 5 -26.69 -0.57 9.17
CA ASN A 5 -26.18 0.80 9.19
C ASN A 5 -24.65 0.88 9.42
N ASN A 6 -24.07 -0.06 10.17
CA ASN A 6 -22.64 -0.07 10.47
C ASN A 6 -21.81 -0.60 9.30
N TYR A 7 -22.36 -1.49 8.47
CA TYR A 7 -21.66 -1.99 7.27
C TYR A 7 -21.48 -0.90 6.22
N SER A 8 -22.48 -0.02 6.04
CA SER A 8 -22.34 1.14 5.15
C SER A 8 -21.19 2.06 5.58
N VAL A 9 -21.00 2.26 6.89
CA VAL A 9 -19.88 3.06 7.42
C VAL A 9 -18.54 2.38 7.14
N VAL A 10 -18.44 1.07 7.35
CA VAL A 10 -17.20 0.31 7.07
C VAL A 10 -16.85 0.37 5.58
N LEU A 11 -17.84 0.19 4.70
CA LEU A 11 -17.65 0.32 3.25
C LEU A 11 -17.25 1.74 2.84
N LEU A 12 -17.82 2.77 3.47
CA LEU A 12 -17.45 4.16 3.22
C LEU A 12 -16.00 4.46 3.63
N ILE A 13 -15.54 3.87 4.74
CA ILE A 13 -14.13 3.93 5.15
C ILE A 13 -13.23 3.20 4.15
N GLN A 14 -13.61 2.00 3.70
CA GLN A 14 -12.82 1.29 2.68
C GLN A 14 -12.76 2.05 1.35
N LEU A 15 -13.86 2.68 0.94
CA LEU A 15 -13.93 3.48 -0.27
C LEU A 15 -13.07 4.75 -0.15
N SER A 16 -13.05 5.41 1.01
CA SER A 16 -12.20 6.59 1.22
C SER A 16 -10.72 6.23 1.22
N LEU A 17 -10.34 5.13 1.87
CA LEU A 17 -8.96 4.60 1.86
C LEU A 17 -8.51 4.22 0.45
N LEU A 18 -9.38 3.56 -0.34
CA LEU A 18 -9.07 3.20 -1.73
C LEU A 18 -8.98 4.43 -2.64
N THR A 19 -9.83 5.44 -2.42
CA THR A 19 -9.78 6.70 -3.16
C THR A 19 -8.48 7.46 -2.86
N PHE A 20 -8.05 7.47 -1.60
CA PHE A 20 -6.75 8.04 -1.23
C PHE A 20 -5.59 7.31 -1.92
N ASP A 21 -5.61 5.97 -1.93
CA ASP A 21 -4.60 5.16 -2.64
C ASP A 21 -4.51 5.53 -4.12
N LEU A 22 -5.65 5.52 -4.83
CA LEU A 22 -5.70 5.88 -6.25
C LEU A 22 -5.25 7.32 -6.51
N PHE A 23 -5.59 8.24 -5.61
CA PHE A 23 -5.16 9.64 -5.70
C PHE A 23 -3.64 9.75 -5.56
N VAL A 24 -3.06 9.20 -4.50
CA VAL A 24 -1.60 9.27 -4.29
C VAL A 24 -0.86 8.60 -5.45
N ASN A 25 -1.33 7.44 -5.91
CA ASN A 25 -0.74 6.75 -7.04
C ASN A 25 -0.74 7.63 -8.31
N SER A 26 -1.90 8.20 -8.66
CA SER A 26 -2.07 8.99 -9.89
C SER A 26 -1.38 10.35 -9.85
N PHE A 27 -1.33 11.00 -8.69
CA PHE A 27 -0.76 12.35 -8.53
C PHE A 27 0.70 12.35 -8.05
N SER A 28 1.28 11.19 -7.75
CA SER A 28 2.68 11.06 -7.33
C SER A 28 3.67 11.61 -8.36
N GLU A 29 3.35 11.50 -9.66
CA GLU A 29 4.15 12.04 -10.77
C GLU A 29 4.29 13.58 -10.68
N LEU A 30 3.28 14.26 -10.16
CA LEU A 30 3.27 15.72 -10.01
C LEU A 30 4.26 16.21 -8.95
N LEU A 31 4.62 15.33 -8.01
CA LEU A 31 5.54 15.61 -6.91
C LEU A 31 6.95 15.04 -7.15
N ARG A 32 7.24 14.56 -8.37
CA ARG A 32 8.54 13.98 -8.76
C ARG A 32 9.72 14.91 -8.50
N THR A 33 9.49 16.23 -8.50
CA THR A 33 10.53 17.24 -8.22
C THR A 33 11.01 17.22 -6.77
N SER A 34 10.22 16.66 -5.84
CA SER A 34 10.56 16.53 -4.43
C SER A 34 10.52 15.05 -3.99
N PRO A 35 11.64 14.33 -4.13
CA PRO A 35 11.68 12.88 -3.89
C PRO A 35 11.33 12.51 -2.45
N VAL A 36 11.60 13.37 -1.47
CA VAL A 36 11.28 13.13 -0.06
C VAL A 36 9.78 13.16 0.20
N ILE A 37 9.05 14.09 -0.42
CA ILE A 37 7.60 14.22 -0.22
C ILE A 37 6.89 13.02 -0.86
N GLN A 38 7.34 12.61 -2.05
CA GLN A 38 6.82 11.43 -2.74
C GLN A 38 7.04 10.16 -1.91
N LEU A 39 8.22 10.03 -1.28
CA LEU A 39 8.55 8.92 -0.39
C LEU A 39 7.57 8.82 0.79
N VAL A 40 7.29 9.95 1.45
CA VAL A 40 6.36 10.00 2.58
C VAL A 40 4.93 9.63 2.14
N LEU A 41 4.47 10.13 0.99
CA LEU A 41 3.13 9.84 0.49
C LEU A 41 2.92 8.35 0.18
N PHE A 42 3.91 7.69 -0.41
CA PHE A 42 3.85 6.25 -0.67
C PHE A 42 3.84 5.43 0.63
N ILE A 43 4.55 5.85 1.69
CA ILE A 43 4.44 5.20 3.00
C ILE A 43 3.02 5.30 3.55
N PHE A 44 2.39 6.48 3.45
CA PHE A 44 0.99 6.66 3.86
C PHE A 44 0.01 5.84 3.01
N GLN A 45 0.29 5.70 1.72
CA GLN A 45 -0.48 4.86 0.81
C GLN A 45 -0.40 3.38 1.22
N ASP A 46 0.81 2.85 1.45
CA ASP A 46 1.02 1.46 1.88
C ASP A 46 0.30 1.15 3.20
N ILE A 47 0.35 2.08 4.16
CA ILE A 47 -0.38 1.96 5.44
C ILE A 47 -1.90 1.93 5.20
N SER A 48 -2.40 2.80 4.32
CA SER A 48 -3.83 2.87 3.99
C SER A 48 -4.33 1.59 3.32
N LEU A 49 -3.51 1.00 2.46
CA LEU A 49 -3.80 -0.27 1.79
C LEU A 49 -3.77 -1.45 2.76
N LEU A 50 -2.82 -1.45 3.71
CA LEU A 50 -2.77 -2.42 4.81
C LEU A 50 -4.03 -2.35 5.67
N PHE A 51 -4.47 -1.15 6.05
CA PHE A 51 -5.73 -0.97 6.80
C PHE A 51 -6.95 -1.45 6.00
N ASN A 52 -6.99 -1.20 4.69
CA ASN A 52 -8.08 -1.67 3.84
C ASN A 52 -8.16 -3.22 3.82
N LEU A 53 -7.00 -3.89 3.67
CA LEU A 53 -6.88 -5.34 3.76
C LEU A 53 -7.29 -5.86 5.15
N PHE A 54 -6.86 -5.18 6.22
CA PHE A 54 -7.19 -5.58 7.59
C PHE A 54 -8.69 -5.49 7.88
N ILE A 55 -9.34 -4.39 7.49
CA ILE A 55 -10.80 -4.21 7.62
C ILE A 55 -11.53 -5.29 6.81
N PHE A 56 -11.05 -5.60 5.61
CA PHE A 56 -11.59 -6.67 4.78
C PHE A 56 -11.50 -8.03 5.50
N LEU A 57 -10.34 -8.37 6.07
CA LEU A 57 -10.15 -9.61 6.85
C LEU A 57 -11.05 -9.65 8.09
N LEU A 58 -11.22 -8.53 8.79
CA LEU A 58 -12.13 -8.45 9.94
C LEU A 58 -13.59 -8.67 9.53
N MET A 59 -14.04 -8.07 8.43
CA MET A 59 -15.39 -8.30 7.90
C MET A 59 -15.59 -9.76 7.46
N LEU A 60 -14.54 -10.36 6.90
CA LEU A 60 -14.52 -11.77 6.52
C LEU A 60 -14.71 -12.69 7.73
N PHE A 61 -13.97 -12.47 8.82
CA PHE A 61 -14.12 -13.22 10.07
C PHE A 61 -15.46 -13.01 10.75
N ASN A 62 -16.08 -11.84 10.56
CA ASN A 62 -17.39 -11.54 11.14
C ASN A 62 -18.57 -12.14 10.36
N THR A 63 -18.31 -12.82 9.24
CA THR A 63 -19.34 -13.47 8.42
C THR A 63 -19.72 -14.84 8.99
N TYR A 64 -21.01 -15.17 8.97
CA TYR A 64 -21.54 -16.46 9.47
C TYR A 64 -20.83 -17.69 8.90
N VAL A 65 -20.41 -17.65 7.63
CA VAL A 65 -19.69 -18.73 6.95
C VAL A 65 -18.37 -19.07 7.67
N PHE A 66 -17.72 -18.10 8.32
CA PHE A 66 -16.53 -18.32 9.14
C PHE A 66 -16.88 -18.89 10.52
N GLN A 67 -18.02 -18.49 11.10
CA GLN A 67 -18.49 -18.96 12.41
C GLN A 67 -18.91 -20.43 12.42
N VAL A 68 -19.39 -20.97 11.28
CA VAL A 68 -19.73 -22.41 11.16
C VAL A 68 -18.52 -23.29 10.80
N GLY A 69 -17.29 -22.75 10.81
CA GLY A 69 -16.06 -23.51 10.58
C GLY A 69 -15.67 -23.69 9.11
N LEU A 70 -16.34 -23.02 8.17
CA LEU A 70 -16.05 -23.07 6.73
C LEU A 70 -14.91 -22.12 6.29
N MET A 71 -13.93 -21.87 7.16
CA MET A 71 -12.78 -20.98 6.91
C MET A 71 -12.05 -21.35 5.61
N ALA A 72 -11.86 -22.65 5.34
CA ALA A 72 -11.13 -23.14 4.17
C ALA A 72 -11.79 -22.71 2.85
N LEU A 73 -13.12 -22.77 2.78
CA LEU A 73 -13.90 -22.45 1.58
C LEU A 73 -13.89 -20.95 1.27
N LEU A 74 -13.81 -20.14 2.33
CA LEU A 74 -13.72 -18.68 2.22
C LEU A 74 -12.31 -18.24 1.82
N LEU A 75 -11.27 -18.83 2.43
CA LEU A 75 -9.88 -18.58 2.04
C LEU A 75 -9.60 -18.99 0.60
N GLU A 76 -10.18 -20.08 0.11
CA GLU A 76 -10.04 -20.51 -1.29
C GLU A 76 -10.62 -19.48 -2.27
N ARG A 77 -11.77 -18.89 -1.92
CA ARG A 77 -12.46 -17.92 -2.79
C ARG A 77 -11.80 -16.54 -2.80
N PHE A 78 -11.25 -16.09 -1.67
CA PHE A 78 -10.58 -14.79 -1.56
C PHE A 78 -9.05 -14.86 -1.70
N ARG A 79 -8.48 -16.06 -1.94
CA ARG A 79 -7.03 -16.28 -2.07
C ARG A 79 -6.39 -15.35 -3.09
N VAL A 80 -7.06 -15.15 -4.22
CA VAL A 80 -6.56 -14.32 -5.31
C VAL A 80 -6.49 -12.84 -4.88
N LEU A 81 -7.48 -12.34 -4.14
CA LEU A 81 -7.52 -10.97 -3.64
C LEU A 81 -6.43 -10.73 -2.59
N ILE A 82 -6.28 -11.64 -1.63
CA ILE A 82 -5.22 -11.55 -0.61
C ILE A 82 -3.84 -11.62 -1.26
N LEU A 83 -3.65 -12.54 -2.21
CA LEU A 83 -2.39 -12.69 -2.93
C LEU A 83 -2.07 -11.45 -3.77
N LEU A 84 -3.07 -10.86 -4.44
CA LEU A 84 -2.93 -9.58 -5.15
C LEU A 84 -2.55 -8.45 -4.20
N SER A 85 -3.18 -8.31 -3.04
CA SER A 85 -2.83 -7.26 -2.06
C SER A 85 -1.41 -7.43 -1.52
N VAL A 86 -1.00 -8.66 -1.20
CA VAL A 86 0.36 -8.95 -0.74
C VAL A 86 1.39 -8.69 -1.84
N LEU A 87 1.12 -9.14 -3.07
CA LEU A 87 2.00 -8.88 -4.21
C LEU A 87 2.10 -7.38 -4.50
N TYR A 88 0.99 -6.65 -4.47
CA TYR A 88 0.98 -5.21 -4.68
C TYR A 88 1.82 -4.48 -3.63
N LEU A 89 1.66 -4.84 -2.35
CA LEU A 89 2.44 -4.26 -1.26
C LEU A 89 3.94 -4.59 -1.38
N LEU A 90 4.27 -5.84 -1.71
CA LEU A 90 5.65 -6.25 -1.93
C LEU A 90 6.28 -5.47 -3.09
N PHE A 91 5.55 -5.33 -4.19
CA PHE A 91 6.01 -4.61 -5.38
C PHE A 91 6.19 -3.11 -5.10
N SER A 92 5.25 -2.51 -4.36
CA SER A 92 5.34 -1.11 -3.89
C SER A 92 6.63 -0.89 -3.08
N VAL A 93 6.85 -1.69 -2.03
CA VAL A 93 8.03 -1.57 -1.15
C VAL A 93 9.34 -1.83 -1.90
N CYS A 94 9.38 -2.83 -2.78
CA CYS A 94 10.57 -3.15 -3.57
C CYS A 94 10.94 -2.03 -4.55
N LEU A 95 9.97 -1.50 -5.32
CA LEU A 95 10.20 -0.39 -6.24
C LEU A 95 10.67 0.86 -5.50
N HIS A 96 10.08 1.12 -4.35
CA HIS A 96 10.43 2.27 -3.53
C HIS A 96 11.86 2.16 -2.99
N SER A 97 12.21 1.00 -2.43
CA SER A 97 13.56 0.73 -1.92
C SER A 97 14.62 0.85 -3.02
N TRP A 98 14.30 0.35 -4.21
CA TRP A 98 15.16 0.48 -5.38
C TRP A 98 15.36 1.93 -5.81
N MET A 99 14.29 2.74 -5.85
CA MET A 99 14.36 4.15 -6.22
C MET A 99 15.23 4.95 -5.25
N MET A 100 15.11 4.68 -3.95
CA MET A 100 15.95 5.30 -2.91
C MET A 100 17.43 4.94 -3.10
N LEU A 101 17.73 3.67 -3.38
CA LEU A 101 19.09 3.20 -3.65
C LEU A 101 19.67 3.85 -4.91
N ALA A 102 18.89 3.90 -6.00
CA ALA A 102 19.30 4.54 -7.25
C ALA A 102 19.67 6.02 -7.03
N HIS A 103 18.85 6.76 -6.28
CA HIS A 103 19.13 8.15 -5.94
C HIS A 103 20.43 8.28 -5.12
N LEU A 104 20.64 7.43 -4.11
CA LEU A 104 21.85 7.47 -3.28
C LEU A 104 23.11 7.19 -4.09
N THR A 105 23.07 6.20 -5.00
CA THR A 105 24.22 5.88 -5.87
C THR A 105 24.59 7.03 -6.80
N ALA A 106 23.58 7.73 -7.36
CA ALA A 106 23.80 8.91 -8.19
C ALA A 106 24.39 10.11 -7.42
N VAL A 107 23.93 10.33 -6.18
CA VAL A 107 24.50 11.36 -5.30
C VAL A 107 25.97 11.03 -4.97
N ASN A 108 26.28 9.77 -4.68
CA ASN A 108 27.64 9.33 -4.38
C ASN A 108 28.59 9.48 -5.58
N SER A 109 28.13 9.19 -6.81
CA SER A 109 28.95 9.40 -8.01
C SER A 109 29.23 10.89 -8.27
N MET A 110 28.26 11.78 -8.01
CA MET A 110 28.47 13.23 -8.10
C MET A 110 29.39 13.79 -7.01
N ALA A 111 29.48 13.14 -5.85
CA ALA A 111 30.43 13.48 -4.81
C ALA A 111 31.86 13.06 -5.18
N ALA A 112 32.02 11.85 -5.74
CA ALA A 112 33.32 11.34 -6.18
C ALA A 112 33.96 12.20 -7.29
N ASP A 113 33.17 12.66 -8.25
CA ASP A 113 33.65 13.47 -9.37
C ASP A 113 34.08 14.89 -8.93
N ARG A 114 33.42 15.44 -7.89
CA ARG A 114 33.83 16.73 -7.28
C ARG A 114 35.17 16.65 -6.55
N HIS A 115 35.50 15.51 -5.93
CA HIS A 115 36.79 15.31 -5.27
C HIS A 115 37.96 15.16 -6.26
N LEU A 116 37.70 14.57 -7.43
CA LEU A 116 38.70 14.40 -8.50
C LEU A 116 39.07 15.73 -9.17
N LYS A 117 38.13 16.69 -9.21
CA LYS A 117 38.34 18.00 -9.83
C LYS A 117 38.99 19.04 -8.90
N SER A 118 39.15 18.72 -7.61
CA SER A 118 39.74 19.62 -6.61
C SER A 118 41.19 19.28 -6.23
N THR A 119 41.81 18.29 -6.87
CA THR A 119 43.22 17.89 -6.71
C THR A 119 43.96 18.19 -8.01
#